data_AF-A0A0G1KU98-F1
#
_entry.id   AF-A0A0G1KU98-F1
#
_cell.length_a   1.000
_cell.length_b   1.000
_cell.length_c   1.000
_cell.angle_alpha   90.00
_cell.angle_beta   90.00
_cell.angle_gamma   90.00
#
_symmetry.space_group_name_H-M   'P 1'
#
loop_
_entity.id
_entity.type
_entity.pdbx_description
1 polymer ?
#
loop_
_entity_poly.entity_id
_entity_poly.type
_entity_poly.pdbx_seq_one_letter_code
_entity_poly.pdbx_strand_id
1 'polypeptide(L)'
;MKKQMEESGNSQEVKIGTMTETKNESESGPQYEWDKIANEIEGTVDAEGQGIDEGIKDIVIALNAFEINTGQSCEGHADSGFSAPWVRVEAPNEPEERFNGQNSVFEKVAKKYDISVEETKRMHNMDAYWEAMHECAEKGETEEFIKWKQESEKLLYLIKEILDDFYEGRKVSDELRIRTDAKNVEDMPEGSFEIFSGGSDYKIVNEENLTLEEAKALDSRMQKYRGEMNAFGEFLRGKFFSEGRKYLTERMKKAQEKIDAQRIKKLQENLP
;
A
#
# COMPACT_ATOMS: atom_id res chain seq x y z
N MET A 1 81.10 -39.78 31.28
CA MET A 1 80.43 -38.74 32.08
C MET A 1 80.30 -37.45 31.27
N LYS A 2 79.16 -37.23 30.60
CA LYS A 2 78.75 -35.93 30.06
C LYS A 2 77.22 -35.81 30.20
N LYS A 3 76.81 -34.66 30.73
CA LYS A 3 75.50 -34.29 31.29
C LYS A 3 74.39 -34.12 30.24
N GLN A 4 73.17 -34.43 30.68
CA GLN A 4 71.84 -34.05 30.15
C GLN A 4 71.77 -32.53 29.88
N MET A 5 71.28 -32.03 28.74
CA MET A 5 69.87 -31.89 28.27
C MET A 5 68.92 -31.26 29.30
N GLU A 6 68.72 -29.94 29.18
CA GLU A 6 67.51 -29.20 29.56
C GLU A 6 67.26 -28.13 28.49
N GLU A 7 66.12 -28.25 27.80
CA GLU A 7 65.56 -27.29 26.85
C GLU A 7 64.66 -26.32 27.62
N SER A 8 64.90 -25.01 27.47
CA SER A 8 64.01 -23.96 27.96
C SER A 8 63.09 -23.50 26.83
N GLY A 9 61.79 -23.76 27.02
CA GLY A 9 60.73 -23.25 26.17
C GLY A 9 60.47 -21.76 26.39
N ASN A 10 60.12 -21.08 25.30
CA ASN A 10 59.29 -19.87 25.35
C ASN A 10 58.64 -19.65 23.97
N SER A 11 57.49 -20.27 23.75
CA SER A 11 56.60 -19.96 22.63
C SER A 11 55.30 -19.41 23.20
N GLN A 12 55.12 -18.10 23.08
CA GLN A 12 53.87 -17.43 23.39
C GLN A 12 52.82 -17.82 22.34
N GLU A 13 51.85 -18.65 22.74
CA GLU A 13 50.62 -18.85 21.98
C GLU A 13 49.75 -17.59 22.06
N VAL A 14 49.70 -16.84 20.95
CA VAL A 14 48.69 -15.82 20.73
C VAL A 14 47.38 -16.54 20.42
N LYS A 15 46.53 -16.71 21.44
CA LYS A 15 45.14 -17.13 21.24
C LYS A 15 44.38 -15.99 20.57
N ILE A 16 44.26 -16.06 19.25
CA ILE A 16 43.31 -15.27 18.46
C ILE A 16 41.92 -15.80 18.85
N GLY A 17 41.27 -15.09 19.77
CA GLY A 17 39.87 -15.33 20.10
C GLY A 17 39.03 -15.05 18.88
N THR A 18 38.47 -16.09 18.27
CA THR A 18 37.37 -15.97 17.32
C THR A 18 36.20 -15.35 18.07
N MET A 19 35.99 -14.04 17.88
CA MET A 19 34.74 -13.38 18.18
C MET A 19 33.70 -13.96 17.23
N THR A 20 33.04 -15.03 17.66
CA THR A 20 31.76 -15.41 17.10
C THR A 20 30.79 -14.30 17.49
N GLU A 21 30.45 -13.44 16.53
CA GLU A 21 29.28 -12.58 16.60
C GLU A 21 28.05 -13.46 16.81
N THR A 22 27.65 -13.65 18.06
CA THR A 22 26.30 -14.04 18.41
C THR A 22 25.40 -12.88 18.00
N LYS A 23 24.82 -12.94 16.79
CA LYS A 23 23.62 -12.17 16.48
C LYS A 23 22.61 -12.49 17.57
N ASN A 24 22.18 -11.47 18.32
CA ASN A 24 21.13 -11.64 19.31
C ASN A 24 19.90 -12.22 18.58
N GLU A 25 19.35 -13.32 19.10
CA GLU A 25 18.09 -13.91 18.63
C GLU A 25 16.90 -12.92 18.69
N SER A 26 17.08 -11.75 19.31
CA SER A 26 16.10 -10.66 19.37
C SER A 26 16.00 -9.79 18.12
N GLU A 27 16.84 -9.99 17.09
CA GLU A 27 16.88 -9.15 15.88
C GLU A 27 16.43 -9.88 14.60
N SER A 28 15.76 -11.03 14.73
CA SER A 28 15.29 -11.79 13.56
C SER A 28 14.03 -12.60 13.86
N GLY A 29 13.10 -12.63 12.91
CA GLY A 29 11.89 -13.46 12.96
C GLY A 29 10.61 -12.63 12.79
N PRO A 30 9.44 -13.30 12.66
CA PRO A 30 8.18 -12.63 12.35
C PRO A 30 7.81 -11.53 13.35
N GLN A 31 8.03 -11.75 14.65
CA GLN A 31 7.72 -10.73 15.65
C GLN A 31 8.59 -9.47 15.47
N TYR A 32 9.88 -9.63 15.24
CA TYR A 32 10.79 -8.51 14.99
C TYR A 32 10.43 -7.74 13.72
N GLU A 33 10.11 -8.45 12.63
CA GLU A 33 9.66 -7.84 11.37
C GLU A 33 8.35 -7.08 11.55
N TRP A 34 7.37 -7.67 12.25
CA TRP A 34 6.11 -7.02 12.58
C TRP A 34 6.32 -5.75 13.41
N ASP A 35 7.09 -5.84 14.49
CA ASP A 35 7.35 -4.72 15.39
C ASP A 35 8.11 -3.60 14.67
N LYS A 36 9.04 -3.96 13.77
CA LYS A 36 9.75 -2.97 12.94
C LYS A 36 8.76 -2.20 12.06
N ILE A 37 7.90 -2.90 11.32
CA ILE A 37 6.90 -2.25 10.46
C ILE A 37 5.91 -1.43 11.29
N ALA A 38 5.43 -1.96 12.41
CA ALA A 38 4.53 -1.24 13.30
C ALA A 38 5.15 0.08 13.80
N ASN A 39 6.43 0.07 14.18
CA ASN A 39 7.14 1.28 14.59
C ASN A 39 7.36 2.27 13.43
N GLU A 40 7.62 1.79 12.21
CA GLU A 40 7.73 2.65 11.02
C GLU A 40 6.39 3.33 10.70
N ILE A 41 5.29 2.59 10.77
CA ILE A 41 3.93 3.09 10.55
C ILE A 41 3.52 4.09 11.65
N GLU A 42 3.86 3.83 12.92
CA GLU A 42 3.58 4.75 14.03
C GLU A 42 4.29 6.11 13.88
N GLY A 43 5.47 6.11 13.26
CA GLY A 43 6.23 7.33 12.97
C GLY A 43 5.81 8.05 11.69
N THR A 44 4.89 7.48 10.91
CA THR A 44 4.45 8.05 9.63
C THR A 44 3.40 9.13 9.88
N VAL A 45 3.61 10.31 9.29
CA VAL A 45 2.68 11.44 9.35
C VAL A 45 2.42 12.00 7.96
N ASP A 46 1.24 12.57 7.76
CA ASP A 46 0.89 13.30 6.54
C ASP A 46 1.57 14.68 6.46
N ALA A 47 1.22 15.45 5.43
CA ALA A 47 1.75 16.79 5.23
C ALA A 47 1.33 17.80 6.32
N GLU A 48 0.31 17.49 7.11
CA GLU A 48 -0.16 18.28 8.25
C GLU A 48 0.43 17.80 9.58
N GLY A 49 1.20 16.72 9.57
CA GLY A 49 1.79 16.12 10.77
C GLY A 49 0.83 15.19 11.52
N GLN A 50 -0.28 14.78 10.89
CA GLN A 50 -1.24 13.83 11.46
C GLN A 50 -0.82 12.39 11.15
N GLY A 51 -0.89 11.53 12.15
CA GLY A 51 -0.63 10.09 11.99
C GLY A 51 -1.78 9.35 11.34
N ILE A 52 -1.59 8.06 11.08
CA ILE A 52 -2.63 7.18 10.53
C ILE A 52 -3.75 6.96 11.56
N ASP A 53 -5.00 7.04 11.10
CA ASP A 53 -6.20 6.79 11.91
C ASP A 53 -6.16 5.44 12.64
N GLU A 54 -6.37 5.45 13.95
CA GLU A 54 -6.36 4.25 14.79
C GLU A 54 -7.36 3.18 14.30
N GLY A 55 -8.48 3.60 13.73
CA GLY A 55 -9.52 2.71 13.22
C GLY A 55 -9.10 1.84 12.03
N ILE A 56 -7.97 2.14 11.39
CA ILE A 56 -7.45 1.38 10.24
C ILE A 56 -5.97 1.02 10.34
N LYS A 57 -5.25 1.51 11.36
CA LYS A 57 -3.81 1.36 11.48
C LYS A 57 -3.35 -0.10 11.36
N ASP A 58 -4.08 -1.03 11.98
CA ASP A 58 -3.74 -2.46 11.98
C ASP A 58 -3.70 -3.07 10.57
N ILE A 59 -4.62 -2.70 9.68
CA ILE A 59 -4.60 -3.19 8.29
C ILE A 59 -3.44 -2.57 7.50
N VAL A 60 -3.09 -1.30 7.75
CA VAL A 60 -1.90 -0.69 7.12
C VAL A 60 -0.64 -1.42 7.54
N ILE A 61 -0.47 -1.71 8.84
CA ILE A 61 0.66 -2.49 9.35
C ILE A 61 0.69 -3.87 8.70
N ALA A 62 -0.45 -4.57 8.67
CA ALA A 62 -0.52 -5.94 8.16
C ALA A 62 -0.21 -6.02 6.66
N LEU A 63 -0.66 -5.05 5.86
CA LEU A 63 -0.33 -4.96 4.43
C LEU A 63 1.17 -4.71 4.22
N ASN A 64 1.75 -3.74 4.94
CA ASN A 64 3.18 -3.41 4.82
C ASN A 64 4.09 -4.53 5.35
N ALA A 65 3.67 -5.28 6.37
CA ALA A 65 4.37 -6.48 6.84
C ALA A 65 4.48 -7.57 5.75
N PHE A 66 3.56 -7.54 4.79
CA PHE A 66 3.57 -8.39 3.61
C PHE A 66 4.18 -7.72 2.36
N GLU A 67 4.91 -6.61 2.52
CA GLU A 67 5.50 -5.84 1.41
C GLU A 67 4.44 -5.36 0.39
N ILE A 68 3.18 -5.24 0.82
CA ILE A 68 2.10 -4.62 0.04
C ILE A 68 2.08 -3.14 0.42
N ASN A 69 2.73 -2.33 -0.41
CA ASN A 69 2.91 -0.91 -0.17
C ASN A 69 1.55 -0.16 -0.17
N THR A 70 1.40 0.75 0.80
CA THR A 70 0.22 1.59 0.98
C THR A 70 0.59 3.06 0.82
N GLY A 71 -0.20 3.83 0.08
CA GLY A 71 0.08 5.26 -0.17
C GLY A 71 -0.66 6.20 0.78
N GLN A 72 -1.97 6.02 0.89
CA GLN A 72 -2.86 6.85 1.72
C GLN A 72 -3.96 5.98 2.35
N SER A 73 -4.61 6.50 3.39
CA SER A 73 -5.73 5.82 4.01
C SER A 73 -6.60 6.77 4.81
N CYS A 74 -7.82 6.34 5.12
CA CYS A 74 -8.76 7.06 5.98
C CYS A 74 -9.71 6.08 6.68
N GLU A 75 -10.10 6.35 7.92
CA GLU A 75 -11.11 5.56 8.65
C GLU A 75 -12.56 5.83 8.24
N GLY A 76 -12.74 6.80 7.34
CA GLY A 76 -14.02 7.37 6.93
C GLY A 76 -14.56 8.36 7.94
N HIS A 77 -15.28 9.38 7.47
CA HIS A 77 -15.94 10.37 8.33
C HIS A 77 -17.36 10.69 7.85
N ALA A 78 -18.21 11.15 8.76
CA ALA A 78 -19.60 11.49 8.44
C ALA A 78 -19.79 12.96 8.02
N ASP A 79 -18.75 13.79 8.19
CA ASP A 79 -18.76 15.24 7.97
C ASP A 79 -17.89 15.66 6.78
N SER A 80 -16.85 14.91 6.45
CA SER A 80 -15.91 15.26 5.40
C SER A 80 -15.29 14.03 4.73
N GLY A 81 -14.72 14.21 3.54
CA GLY A 81 -13.99 13.15 2.85
C GLY A 81 -14.86 11.94 2.51
N PHE A 82 -14.27 10.73 2.55
CA PHE A 82 -15.01 9.50 2.27
C PHE A 82 -15.82 9.04 3.49
N SER A 83 -17.05 8.58 3.28
CA SER A 83 -17.93 8.10 4.35
C SER A 83 -17.71 6.64 4.77
N ALA A 84 -16.61 6.03 4.35
CA ALA A 84 -16.27 4.65 4.70
C ALA A 84 -14.74 4.46 4.68
N PRO A 85 -14.21 3.50 5.47
CA PRO A 85 -12.77 3.30 5.57
C PRO A 85 -12.16 2.72 4.30
N TRP A 86 -10.98 3.20 3.95
CA TRP A 86 -10.23 2.76 2.77
C TRP A 86 -8.71 2.81 2.97
N VAL A 87 -8.00 1.99 2.19
CA VAL A 87 -6.53 2.02 2.05
C VAL A 87 -6.17 2.04 0.58
N ARG A 88 -5.38 3.01 0.16
CA ARG A 88 -4.79 3.06 -1.18
C ARG A 88 -3.56 2.16 -1.23
N VAL A 89 -3.54 1.30 -2.23
CA VAL A 89 -2.48 0.34 -2.53
C VAL A 89 -1.86 0.67 -3.88
N GLU A 90 -0.54 0.66 -3.91
CA GLU A 90 0.24 1.03 -5.09
C GLU A 90 1.63 0.41 -5.02
N ALA A 91 2.28 0.19 -6.16
CA ALA A 91 3.66 -0.26 -6.18
C ALA A 91 4.59 0.78 -5.52
N PRO A 92 5.68 0.36 -4.87
CA PRO A 92 6.63 1.31 -4.30
C PRO A 92 7.37 2.08 -5.41
N ASN A 93 7.93 3.24 -5.05
CA ASN A 93 8.73 4.09 -5.94
C ASN A 93 7.93 4.60 -7.15
N GLU A 94 6.78 5.25 -6.91
CA GLU A 94 6.06 5.99 -7.96
C GLU A 94 7.03 6.96 -8.67
N PRO A 95 7.05 6.97 -10.01
CA PRO A 95 7.90 7.90 -10.74
C PRO A 95 7.41 9.35 -10.58
N GLU A 96 8.35 10.29 -10.55
CA GLU A 96 8.04 11.71 -10.36
C GLU A 96 7.09 12.27 -11.44
N GLU A 97 7.21 11.77 -12.67
CA GLU A 97 6.36 12.18 -13.79
C GLU A 97 5.53 11.02 -14.32
N ARG A 98 4.20 11.20 -14.30
CA ARG A 98 3.26 10.33 -15.00
C ARG A 98 3.30 10.54 -16.51
N PHE A 99 3.36 11.79 -16.95
CA PHE A 99 3.35 12.17 -18.37
C PHE A 99 4.70 12.71 -18.84
N ASN A 100 5.03 12.52 -20.12
CA ASN A 100 6.30 13.01 -20.68
C ASN A 100 6.42 14.54 -20.57
N GLY A 101 7.37 15.02 -19.75
CA GLY A 101 7.62 16.45 -19.55
C GLY A 101 6.53 17.15 -18.72
N GLN A 102 5.90 16.40 -17.80
CA GLN A 102 4.84 16.88 -16.92
C GLN A 102 5.26 18.12 -16.12
N ASN A 103 6.42 18.10 -15.46
CA ASN A 103 6.89 19.21 -14.64
C ASN A 103 7.03 20.49 -15.46
N SER A 104 7.57 20.41 -16.69
CA SER A 104 7.67 21.57 -17.58
C SER A 104 6.31 22.12 -18.02
N VAL A 105 5.29 21.27 -18.15
CA VAL A 105 3.91 21.73 -18.43
C VAL A 105 3.36 22.49 -17.23
N PHE A 106 3.48 21.93 -16.03
CA PHE A 106 3.02 22.58 -14.80
C PHE A 106 3.72 23.92 -14.57
N GLU A 107 5.04 24.02 -14.80
CA GLU A 107 5.78 25.30 -14.73
C GLU A 107 5.27 26.35 -15.71
N LYS A 108 5.04 25.95 -16.97
CA LYS A 108 4.51 26.82 -18.02
C LYS A 108 3.12 27.34 -17.67
N VAL A 109 2.24 26.46 -17.18
CA VAL A 109 0.86 26.81 -16.83
C VAL A 109 0.83 27.67 -15.56
N ALA A 110 1.59 27.33 -14.53
CA ALA A 110 1.72 28.16 -13.32
C ALA A 110 2.12 29.61 -13.66
N LYS A 111 3.11 29.78 -14.56
CA LYS A 111 3.52 31.09 -15.07
C LYS A 111 2.43 31.82 -15.84
N LYS A 112 1.59 31.11 -16.60
CA LYS A 112 0.46 31.70 -17.35
C LYS A 112 -0.60 32.27 -16.42
N TYR A 113 -0.85 31.60 -15.29
CA TYR A 113 -1.86 32.00 -14.30
C TYR A 113 -1.30 32.89 -13.18
N ASP A 114 -0.01 33.22 -13.20
CA ASP A 114 0.68 34.00 -12.15
C ASP A 114 0.52 33.38 -10.75
N ILE A 115 0.64 32.07 -10.67
CA ILE A 115 0.58 31.27 -9.43
C ILE A 115 1.83 30.39 -9.32
N SER A 116 2.06 29.80 -8.15
CA SER A 116 3.13 28.84 -7.97
C SER A 116 2.83 27.49 -8.62
N VAL A 117 3.88 26.72 -8.90
CA VAL A 117 3.76 25.34 -9.39
C VAL A 117 3.00 24.48 -8.39
N GLU A 118 3.24 24.66 -7.08
CA GLU A 118 2.54 23.92 -6.04
C GLU A 118 1.05 24.26 -5.95
N GLU A 119 0.67 25.53 -6.08
CA GLU A 119 -0.76 25.89 -6.15
C GLU A 119 -1.46 25.25 -7.36
N THR A 120 -0.73 25.09 -8.47
CA THR A 120 -1.24 24.38 -9.65
C THR A 120 -1.37 22.88 -9.37
N LYS A 121 -0.32 22.24 -8.83
CA LYS A 121 -0.29 20.80 -8.51
C LYS A 121 -1.31 20.40 -7.45
N ARG A 122 -1.54 21.23 -6.43
CA ARG A 122 -2.51 21.00 -5.34
C ARG A 122 -3.95 21.39 -5.68
N MET A 123 -4.25 21.66 -6.96
CA MET A 123 -5.60 21.99 -7.42
C MET A 123 -6.20 23.24 -6.75
N HIS A 124 -5.38 24.13 -6.15
CA HIS A 124 -5.88 25.39 -5.58
C HIS A 124 -6.43 26.32 -6.66
N ASN A 125 -5.96 26.16 -7.90
CA ASN A 125 -6.55 26.77 -9.10
C ASN A 125 -6.95 25.66 -10.08
N MET A 126 -8.25 25.35 -10.11
CA MET A 126 -8.81 24.26 -10.93
C MET A 126 -8.59 24.47 -12.44
N ASP A 127 -8.69 25.70 -12.93
CA ASP A 127 -8.53 26.01 -14.36
C ASP A 127 -7.08 25.74 -14.81
N ALA A 128 -6.11 26.22 -14.01
CA ALA A 128 -4.70 25.97 -14.26
C ALA A 128 -4.36 24.46 -14.18
N TYR A 129 -4.89 23.77 -13.18
CA TYR A 129 -4.69 22.32 -13.04
C TYR A 129 -5.22 21.55 -14.26
N TRP A 130 -6.48 21.80 -14.67
CA TRP A 130 -7.07 21.09 -15.81
C TRP A 130 -6.39 21.43 -17.13
N GLU A 131 -5.96 22.67 -17.33
CA GLU A 131 -5.16 23.04 -18.50
C GLU A 131 -3.85 22.26 -18.56
N ALA A 132 -3.12 22.17 -17.44
CA ALA A 132 -1.89 21.40 -17.36
C ALA A 132 -2.14 19.90 -17.61
N MET A 133 -3.17 19.32 -17.00
CA MET A 133 -3.51 17.90 -17.18
C MET A 133 -3.92 17.57 -18.61
N HIS A 134 -4.63 18.47 -19.30
CA HIS A 134 -4.97 18.29 -20.70
C HIS A 134 -3.73 18.29 -21.60
N GLU A 135 -2.83 19.27 -21.42
CA GLU A 135 -1.57 19.33 -22.18
C GLU A 135 -0.66 18.13 -21.88
N CYS A 136 -0.63 17.63 -20.64
CA CYS A 136 0.10 16.43 -20.26
C CYS A 136 -0.47 15.17 -20.93
N ALA A 137 -1.79 15.00 -20.95
CA ALA A 137 -2.44 13.84 -21.54
C ALA A 137 -2.11 13.67 -23.04
N GLU A 138 -1.97 14.78 -23.79
CA GLU A 138 -1.57 14.74 -25.20
C GLU A 138 -0.14 14.22 -25.44
N LYS A 139 0.72 14.30 -24.41
CA LYS A 139 2.12 13.85 -24.48
C LYS A 139 2.31 12.37 -24.14
N GLY A 140 1.24 11.70 -23.69
CA GLY A 140 1.26 10.30 -23.29
C GLY A 140 2.01 10.05 -21.97
N GLU A 141 1.73 8.89 -21.38
CA GLU A 141 2.37 8.44 -20.15
C GLU A 141 3.83 8.06 -20.38
N THR A 142 4.67 8.20 -19.34
CA THR A 142 6.08 7.78 -19.39
C THR A 142 6.18 6.25 -19.36
N GLU A 143 7.26 5.69 -19.93
CA GLU A 143 7.50 4.24 -19.85
C GLU A 143 7.67 3.76 -18.40
N GLU A 144 8.24 4.61 -17.53
CA GLU A 144 8.44 4.32 -16.11
C GLU A 144 7.10 4.23 -15.38
N PHE A 145 6.18 5.18 -15.62
CA PHE A 145 4.84 5.15 -15.06
C PHE A 145 4.05 3.93 -15.54
N ILE A 146 4.13 3.59 -16.83
CA ILE A 146 3.46 2.41 -17.37
C ILE A 146 3.96 1.13 -16.67
N LYS A 147 5.28 0.99 -16.46
CA LYS A 147 5.87 -0.16 -15.75
C LYS A 147 5.44 -0.18 -14.29
N TRP A 148 5.48 0.96 -13.61
CA TRP A 148 5.05 1.09 -12.21
C TRP A 148 3.57 0.70 -12.04
N LYS A 149 2.70 1.20 -12.91
CA LYS A 149 1.27 0.83 -12.95
C LYS A 149 1.04 -0.67 -13.21
N GLN A 150 1.90 -1.33 -13.99
CA GLN A 150 1.85 -2.78 -14.18
C GLN A 150 2.30 -3.56 -12.92
N GLU A 151 3.19 -3.00 -12.10
CA GLU A 151 3.50 -3.59 -10.79
C GLU A 151 2.32 -3.43 -9.82
N SER A 152 1.63 -2.28 -9.83
CA SER A 152 0.39 -2.09 -9.07
C SER A 152 -0.72 -3.05 -9.52
N GLU A 153 -0.79 -3.42 -10.80
CA GLU A 153 -1.72 -4.46 -11.29
C GLU A 153 -1.48 -5.80 -10.56
N LYS A 154 -0.23 -6.18 -10.30
CA LYS A 154 0.07 -7.41 -9.56
C LYS A 154 -0.47 -7.35 -8.14
N LEU A 155 -0.32 -6.21 -7.48
CA LEU A 155 -0.87 -5.98 -6.14
C LEU A 155 -2.41 -6.06 -6.14
N LEU A 156 -3.07 -5.52 -7.16
CA LEU A 156 -4.53 -5.61 -7.30
C LEU A 156 -5.02 -7.06 -7.32
N TYR A 157 -4.38 -7.91 -8.14
CA TYR A 157 -4.77 -9.32 -8.20
C TYR A 157 -4.35 -10.10 -6.97
N LEU A 158 -3.21 -9.79 -6.36
CA LEU A 158 -2.80 -10.36 -5.08
C LEU A 158 -3.84 -10.06 -3.99
N ILE A 159 -4.28 -8.81 -3.87
CA ILE A 159 -5.30 -8.40 -2.90
C ILE A 159 -6.62 -9.13 -3.16
N LYS A 160 -7.04 -9.29 -4.41
CA LYS A 160 -8.23 -10.08 -4.75
C LYS A 160 -8.12 -11.54 -4.30
N GLU A 161 -6.96 -12.19 -4.50
CA GLU A 161 -6.70 -13.55 -4.01
C GLU A 161 -6.73 -13.67 -2.49
N ILE A 162 -6.21 -12.65 -1.81
CA ILE A 162 -6.20 -12.57 -0.34
C ILE A 162 -7.61 -12.33 0.20
N LEU A 163 -8.40 -11.47 -0.44
CA LEU A 163 -9.81 -11.22 -0.08
C LEU A 163 -10.67 -12.45 -0.33
N ASP A 164 -10.43 -13.19 -1.42
CA ASP A 164 -11.08 -14.47 -1.69
C ASP A 164 -10.81 -15.48 -0.54
N ASP A 165 -9.56 -15.54 -0.04
CA ASP A 165 -9.18 -16.38 1.12
C ASP A 165 -9.83 -15.90 2.41
N PHE A 166 -9.78 -14.59 2.67
CA PHE A 166 -10.37 -13.99 3.85
C PHE A 166 -11.85 -14.32 3.97
N TYR A 167 -12.58 -14.26 2.85
CA TYR A 167 -14.01 -14.53 2.81
C TYR A 167 -14.40 -16.00 2.65
N GLU A 168 -13.44 -16.93 2.55
CA GLU A 168 -13.73 -18.35 2.41
C GLU A 168 -14.51 -18.86 3.64
N GLY A 169 -15.71 -19.38 3.43
CA GLY A 169 -16.60 -19.88 4.50
C GLY A 169 -17.24 -18.80 5.39
N ARG A 170 -16.89 -17.52 5.25
CA ARG A 170 -17.52 -16.41 6.00
C ARG A 170 -18.87 -16.03 5.40
N LYS A 171 -19.85 -15.76 6.27
CA LYS A 171 -21.13 -15.14 5.91
C LYS A 171 -21.12 -13.68 6.34
N VAL A 172 -20.82 -12.80 5.40
CA VAL A 172 -20.77 -11.34 5.59
C VAL A 172 -21.71 -10.68 4.59
N SER A 173 -22.48 -9.68 5.02
CA SER A 173 -23.39 -8.94 4.14
C SER A 173 -22.61 -8.15 3.08
N ASP A 174 -23.21 -7.99 1.91
CA ASP A 174 -22.53 -7.40 0.75
C ASP A 174 -22.01 -5.98 1.00
N GLU A 175 -22.73 -5.17 1.80
CA GLU A 175 -22.34 -3.80 2.20
C GLU A 175 -21.10 -3.76 3.12
N LEU A 176 -20.83 -4.83 3.87
CA LEU A 176 -19.67 -4.90 4.76
C LEU A 176 -18.44 -5.43 4.04
N ARG A 177 -18.62 -6.20 2.96
CA ARG A 177 -17.49 -6.86 2.29
C ARG A 177 -16.47 -5.84 1.78
N ILE A 178 -15.20 -6.10 2.06
CA ILE A 178 -14.08 -5.33 1.52
C ILE A 178 -13.97 -5.61 0.03
N ARG A 179 -13.77 -4.56 -0.77
CA ARG A 179 -13.65 -4.61 -2.22
C ARG A 179 -12.51 -3.74 -2.69
N THR A 180 -12.13 -3.92 -3.95
CA THR A 180 -11.27 -3.00 -4.69
C THR A 180 -12.15 -2.07 -5.54
N ASP A 181 -11.79 -0.80 -5.67
CA ASP A 181 -12.43 0.14 -6.59
C ASP A 181 -12.09 -0.15 -8.07
N ALA A 182 -10.94 -0.79 -8.32
CA ALA A 182 -10.50 -1.21 -9.64
C ALA A 182 -10.82 -2.69 -9.95
N LYS A 183 -11.36 -2.98 -11.15
CA LYS A 183 -11.54 -4.37 -11.62
C LYS A 183 -10.28 -4.88 -12.32
N ASN A 184 -9.54 -4.01 -12.99
CA ASN A 184 -8.31 -4.32 -13.73
C ASN A 184 -7.41 -3.06 -13.79
N VAL A 185 -6.29 -3.16 -14.50
CA VAL A 185 -5.34 -2.04 -14.69
C VAL A 185 -5.91 -0.85 -15.46
N GLU A 186 -6.94 -1.06 -16.28
CA GLU A 186 -7.60 0.03 -17.00
C GLU A 186 -8.41 0.94 -16.06
N ASP A 187 -8.92 0.39 -14.96
CA ASP A 187 -9.64 1.15 -13.92
C ASP A 187 -8.70 1.90 -12.96
N MET A 188 -7.38 1.79 -13.12
CA MET A 188 -6.35 2.45 -12.30
C MET A 188 -5.63 3.56 -13.10
N PRO A 189 -6.30 4.65 -13.51
CA PRO A 189 -5.65 5.69 -14.31
C PRO A 189 -4.44 6.28 -13.60
N GLU A 190 -4.51 6.46 -12.28
CA GLU A 190 -3.41 6.96 -11.44
C GLU A 190 -2.40 5.88 -11.05
N GLY A 191 -2.57 4.63 -11.51
CA GLY A 191 -1.68 3.51 -11.23
C GLY A 191 -1.73 2.99 -9.80
N SER A 192 -2.70 3.45 -9.00
CA SER A 192 -3.06 2.92 -7.68
C SER A 192 -4.52 2.46 -7.66
N PHE A 193 -4.93 1.79 -6.59
CA PHE A 193 -6.32 1.40 -6.33
C PHE A 193 -6.60 1.44 -4.83
N GLU A 194 -7.87 1.48 -4.46
CA GLU A 194 -8.29 1.51 -3.07
C GLU A 194 -8.98 0.21 -2.69
N ILE A 195 -8.65 -0.31 -1.50
CA ILE A 195 -9.47 -1.30 -0.81
C ILE A 195 -10.37 -0.59 0.19
N PHE A 196 -11.66 -0.94 0.22
CA PHE A 196 -12.62 -0.26 1.08
C PHE A 196 -13.72 -1.21 1.57
N SER A 197 -14.29 -0.90 2.74
CA SER A 197 -15.54 -1.48 3.25
C SER A 197 -16.60 -0.39 3.32
N GLY A 198 -17.85 -0.67 2.95
CA GLY A 198 -18.90 0.34 2.99
C GLY A 198 -19.98 0.20 1.92
N GLY A 199 -19.72 -0.59 0.87
CA GLY A 199 -20.68 -0.81 -0.21
C GLY A 199 -21.17 0.52 -0.80
N SER A 200 -22.47 0.76 -0.69
CA SER A 200 -23.12 2.00 -1.17
C SER A 200 -22.79 3.26 -0.36
N ASP A 201 -22.23 3.11 0.85
CA ASP A 201 -21.76 4.22 1.67
C ASP A 201 -20.30 4.64 1.36
N TYR A 202 -19.59 3.93 0.49
CA TYR A 202 -18.26 4.40 0.06
C TYR A 202 -18.41 5.48 -1.02
N LYS A 203 -18.41 6.73 -0.58
CA LYS A 203 -18.58 7.94 -1.39
C LYS A 203 -18.04 9.15 -0.63
N ILE A 204 -17.83 10.26 -1.33
CA ILE A 204 -17.49 11.53 -0.69
C ILE A 204 -18.74 12.13 -0.05
N VAL A 205 -18.63 12.53 1.22
CA VAL A 205 -19.63 13.30 1.95
C VAL A 205 -19.09 14.71 2.23
N ASN A 206 -19.99 15.69 2.19
CA ASN A 206 -19.72 17.05 2.64
C ASN A 206 -20.71 17.39 3.74
N GLU A 207 -20.29 18.19 4.72
CA GLU A 207 -21.08 18.57 5.92
C GLU A 207 -22.50 19.06 5.59
N GLU A 208 -22.67 19.76 4.46
CA GLU A 208 -23.96 20.33 4.04
C GLU A 208 -24.98 19.28 3.56
N ASN A 209 -24.55 18.04 3.32
CA ASN A 209 -25.35 17.02 2.64
C ASN A 209 -26.09 16.05 3.58
N LEU A 210 -25.77 16.02 4.87
CA LEU A 210 -26.38 15.07 5.82
C LEU A 210 -27.08 15.80 6.96
N THR A 211 -28.30 15.36 7.25
CA THR A 211 -28.97 15.71 8.51
C THR A 211 -28.24 15.06 9.69
N LEU A 212 -28.43 15.60 10.91
CA LEU A 212 -27.86 15.01 12.12
C LEU A 212 -28.27 13.54 12.33
N GLU A 213 -29.48 13.16 11.91
CA GLU A 213 -29.96 11.78 12.00
C GLU A 213 -29.26 10.87 10.98
N GLU A 214 -29.06 11.33 9.75
CA GLU A 214 -28.32 10.59 8.72
C GLU A 214 -26.84 10.44 9.07
N ALA A 215 -26.21 11.50 9.59
CA ALA A 215 -24.82 11.46 10.06
C ALA A 215 -24.64 10.44 11.20
N LYS A 216 -25.55 10.42 12.19
CA LYS A 216 -25.54 9.40 13.26
C LYS A 216 -25.77 7.99 12.74
N ALA A 217 -26.67 7.82 11.77
CA ALA A 217 -26.93 6.52 11.18
C ALA A 217 -25.73 6.03 10.36
N LEU A 218 -25.04 6.93 9.67
CA LEU A 218 -23.81 6.65 8.93
C LEU A 218 -22.68 6.26 9.89
N ASP A 219 -22.45 7.03 10.95
CA ASP A 219 -21.44 6.73 11.97
C ASP A 219 -21.63 5.33 12.56
N SER A 220 -22.87 4.95 12.88
CA SER A 220 -23.19 3.60 13.37
C SER A 220 -22.86 2.49 12.37
N ARG A 221 -22.99 2.73 11.06
CA ARG A 221 -22.60 1.77 10.01
C ARG A 221 -21.10 1.76 9.79
N MET A 222 -20.46 2.92 9.85
CA MET A 222 -19.02 3.09 9.70
C MET A 222 -18.22 2.33 10.76
N GLN A 223 -18.71 2.27 12.00
CA GLN A 223 -18.10 1.39 13.02
C GLN A 223 -18.06 -0.08 12.61
N LYS A 224 -19.06 -0.56 11.83
CA LYS A 224 -19.06 -1.93 11.30
C LYS A 224 -18.09 -2.08 10.12
N TYR A 225 -17.96 -1.06 9.28
CA TYR A 225 -17.00 -1.05 8.17
C TYR A 225 -15.56 -1.09 8.71
N ARG A 226 -15.24 -0.27 9.70
CA ARG A 226 -13.95 -0.30 10.42
C ARG A 226 -13.71 -1.66 11.08
N GLY A 227 -14.75 -2.22 11.71
CA GLY A 227 -14.70 -3.57 12.28
C GLY A 227 -14.32 -4.65 11.26
N GLU A 228 -14.83 -4.58 10.03
CA GLU A 228 -14.46 -5.54 8.98
C GLU A 228 -13.03 -5.32 8.48
N MET A 229 -12.59 -4.07 8.32
CA MET A 229 -11.20 -3.73 7.98
C MET A 229 -10.22 -4.26 9.03
N ASN A 230 -10.55 -4.10 10.32
CA ASN A 230 -9.75 -4.63 11.42
C ASN A 230 -9.75 -6.17 11.44
N ALA A 231 -10.89 -6.81 11.19
CA ALA A 231 -10.96 -8.26 11.06
C ALA A 231 -10.08 -8.77 9.91
N PHE A 232 -9.95 -7.99 8.83
CA PHE A 232 -9.06 -8.32 7.72
C PHE A 232 -7.58 -8.10 8.07
N GLY A 233 -7.25 -7.02 8.78
CA GLY A 233 -5.91 -6.79 9.34
C GLY A 233 -5.45 -7.92 10.26
N GLU A 234 -6.33 -8.36 11.17
CA GLU A 234 -6.06 -9.50 12.07
C GLU A 234 -5.91 -10.83 11.32
N PHE A 235 -6.70 -11.05 10.27
CA PHE A 235 -6.53 -12.21 9.40
C PHE A 235 -5.14 -12.22 8.75
N LEU A 236 -4.71 -11.08 8.18
CA LEU A 236 -3.39 -10.93 7.58
C LEU A 236 -2.28 -11.13 8.61
N ARG A 237 -2.40 -10.53 9.79
CA ARG A 237 -1.50 -10.76 10.92
C ARG A 237 -1.36 -12.25 11.22
N GLY A 238 -2.48 -12.96 11.36
CA GLY A 238 -2.49 -14.41 11.57
C GLY A 238 -1.70 -15.16 10.50
N LYS A 239 -1.96 -14.86 9.22
CA LYS A 239 -1.24 -15.44 8.07
C LYS A 239 0.25 -15.14 8.10
N PHE A 240 0.62 -13.93 8.49
CA PHE A 240 2.01 -13.50 8.58
C PHE A 240 2.77 -14.34 9.61
N PHE A 241 2.21 -14.53 10.81
CA PHE A 241 2.85 -15.31 11.87
C PHE A 241 2.80 -16.83 11.64
N SER A 242 1.78 -17.35 10.94
CA SER A 242 1.63 -18.79 10.73
C SER A 242 2.32 -19.31 9.46
N GLU A 243 2.26 -18.55 8.38
CA GLU A 243 2.71 -18.98 7.04
C GLU A 243 3.77 -18.04 6.45
N GLY A 244 3.80 -16.77 6.87
CA GLY A 244 4.76 -15.77 6.42
C GLY A 244 4.81 -15.61 4.91
N ARG A 245 6.01 -15.46 4.35
CA ARG A 245 6.22 -15.28 2.90
C ARG A 245 5.70 -16.42 2.02
N LYS A 246 5.53 -17.62 2.57
CA LYS A 246 4.96 -18.74 1.81
C LYS A 246 3.52 -18.43 1.38
N TYR A 247 2.72 -17.84 2.28
CA TYR A 247 1.34 -17.45 1.98
C TYR A 247 1.28 -16.50 0.78
N LEU A 248 2.10 -15.43 0.79
CA LEU A 248 2.15 -14.49 -0.32
C LEU A 248 2.61 -15.12 -1.63
N THR A 249 3.62 -15.97 -1.59
CA THR A 249 4.15 -16.62 -2.80
C THR A 249 3.07 -17.45 -3.49
N GLU A 250 2.25 -18.17 -2.71
CA GLU A 250 1.14 -18.97 -3.24
C GLU A 250 0.02 -18.10 -3.82
N ARG A 251 -0.34 -16.99 -3.15
CA ARG A 251 -1.36 -16.05 -3.64
C ARG A 251 -0.87 -15.29 -4.87
N MET A 252 0.39 -14.86 -4.90
CA MET A 252 1.00 -14.18 -6.05
C MET A 252 1.01 -15.07 -7.29
N LYS A 253 1.28 -16.37 -7.12
CA LYS A 253 1.19 -17.33 -8.23
C LYS A 253 -0.22 -17.37 -8.84
N LYS A 254 -1.26 -17.47 -8.01
CA LYS A 254 -2.65 -17.46 -8.48
C LYS A 254 -3.02 -16.12 -9.13
N ALA A 255 -2.56 -15.01 -8.57
CA ALA A 255 -2.73 -13.68 -9.13
C ALA A 255 -2.11 -13.58 -10.53
N GLN A 256 -0.89 -14.07 -10.72
CA GLN A 256 -0.22 -14.10 -12.02
C GLN A 256 -0.97 -14.96 -13.04
N GLU A 257 -1.47 -16.12 -12.64
CA GLU A 257 -2.31 -16.98 -13.51
C GLU A 257 -3.58 -16.24 -13.98
N LYS A 258 -4.23 -15.47 -13.10
CA LYS A 258 -5.39 -14.63 -13.46
C LYS A 258 -5.02 -13.50 -14.43
N ILE A 259 -3.90 -12.82 -14.22
CA ILE A 259 -3.39 -11.77 -15.11
C ILE A 259 -3.11 -12.35 -16.51
N ASP A 260 -2.38 -13.47 -16.58
CA ASP A 260 -2.04 -14.12 -17.84
C ASP A 260 -3.27 -14.58 -18.60
N ALA A 261 -4.25 -15.18 -17.90
CA ALA A 261 -5.52 -15.58 -18.49
C ALA A 261 -6.29 -14.40 -19.10
N GLN A 262 -6.31 -13.24 -18.44
CA GLN A 262 -6.95 -12.04 -18.98
C GLN A 262 -6.21 -11.49 -20.21
N ARG A 263 -4.88 -11.48 -20.20
CA ARG A 263 -4.07 -11.05 -21.34
C ARG A 263 -4.31 -11.95 -22.55
N ILE A 264 -4.34 -13.27 -22.35
CA ILE A 264 -4.68 -14.24 -23.40
C ILE A 264 -6.08 -13.97 -23.96
N LYS A 265 -7.08 -13.77 -23.08
CA LYS A 265 -8.45 -13.46 -23.50
C LYS A 265 -8.53 -12.19 -24.35
N LYS A 266 -7.89 -11.09 -23.91
CA LYS A 266 -7.82 -9.84 -24.68
C LYS A 266 -7.15 -10.02 -26.04
N LEU A 267 -6.09 -10.83 -26.13
CA LEU A 267 -5.46 -11.14 -27.41
C LEU A 267 -6.40 -11.91 -28.34
N GLN A 268 -7.17 -12.86 -27.81
CA GLN A 268 -8.14 -13.64 -28.58
C GLN A 268 -9.31 -12.80 -29.11
N GLU A 269 -9.80 -11.85 -28.31
CA GLU A 269 -10.88 -10.92 -28.71
C GLU A 269 -10.45 -9.93 -29.81
N ASN A 270 -9.15 -9.67 -29.93
CA ASN A 270 -8.58 -8.77 -30.93
C ASN A 270 -8.08 -9.49 -32.19
N LEU A 271 -8.27 -10.81 -32.30
CA LEU A 271 -7.99 -11.54 -33.54
C LEU A 271 -9.15 -11.37 -34.53
N PRO A 272 -8.87 -11.06 -35.82
CA PRO A 272 -9.87 -10.85 -36.86
C PRO A 272 -10.60 -12.13 -37.28
#